data_AF-A0A2N1DFV4-F1
#
_entry.id   AF-A0A2N1DFV4-F1
#
_cell.length_a   1.000
_cell.length_b   1.000
_cell.length_c   1.000
_cell.angle_alpha   90.00
_cell.angle_beta   90.00
_cell.angle_gamma   90.00
#
_symmetry.space_group_name_H-M   'P 1'
#
loop_
_entity.id
_entity.type
_entity.pdbx_description
1 polymer ?
#
loop_
_entity_poly.entity_id
_entity_poly.type
_entity_poly.pdbx_seq_one_letter_code
_entity_poly.pdbx_strand_id
1 'polypeptide(L)'
;MPEPALNDVMDNVISTLSGYLTASGGSLPSSTVSFLSVAKKNPAIGNRIATDTRAGYPIAAIKAGHLDANLQLQIWHTNPDTIEVEMNDLQGRILADKTLLHEQGFIKLKSDGGNMSEHISNLNAWRKTSQLNVLYEYRYQDNDDALSIIHRIPITNDLEQNNSSSQELSTVTDVIQRWDDEEAWSLNISANSTQTNKIYGLSVLAYLPGGWNGNQVILQKTNLDNPNPPNLYANLADFIEAVTDQNSPDQNARILFASVTDFVGALELQGSNFELGDWDEDNIPDQYQAYQTIFENPIQLNRMNDEFRVSYQAAPFDSKAVVYLRAKLT
;
A
#
# COMPACT_ATOMS: atom_id res chain seq x y z
N MET A 1 6.43 6.26 0.09
CA MET A 1 7.36 7.33 0.54
C MET A 1 7.40 7.32 2.05
N PRO A 2 8.59 7.31 2.68
CA PRO A 2 8.71 7.34 4.14
C PRO A 2 8.11 8.61 4.74
N GLU A 3 7.94 8.65 6.06
CA GLU A 3 7.47 9.87 6.73
C GLU A 3 8.41 11.06 6.41
N PRO A 4 7.90 12.15 5.82
CA PRO A 4 8.73 13.31 5.54
C PRO A 4 9.19 13.98 6.83
N ALA A 5 10.39 14.58 6.81
CA ALA A 5 10.83 15.38 7.93
C ALA A 5 9.88 16.58 8.13
N LEU A 6 9.65 16.97 9.39
CA LEU A 6 8.73 18.06 9.71
C LEU A 6 9.11 19.36 8.98
N ASN A 7 10.41 19.63 8.82
CA ASN A 7 10.89 20.80 8.10
C ASN A 7 10.47 20.77 6.62
N ASP A 8 10.54 19.62 5.95
CA ASP A 8 10.13 19.50 4.55
C ASP A 8 8.63 19.78 4.38
N VAL A 9 7.82 19.30 5.34
CA VAL A 9 6.38 19.57 5.40
C VAL A 9 6.12 21.06 5.60
N MET A 10 6.83 21.68 6.54
CA MET A 10 6.72 23.12 6.84
C MET A 10 7.13 23.98 5.63
N ASP A 11 8.22 23.62 4.97
CA ASP A 11 8.71 24.31 3.78
C ASP A 11 7.73 24.18 2.61
N ASN A 12 7.07 23.03 2.45
CA ASN A 12 6.01 22.85 1.47
C ASN A 12 4.83 23.80 1.72
N VAL A 13 4.39 23.93 2.97
CA VAL A 13 3.32 24.87 3.36
C VAL A 13 3.71 26.32 3.09
N ILE A 14 4.93 26.73 3.48
CA ILE A 14 5.44 28.08 3.22
C ILE A 14 5.54 28.34 1.72
N SER A 15 6.12 27.40 0.95
CA SER A 15 6.32 27.52 -0.49
C SER A 15 4.98 27.71 -1.21
N THR A 16 4.00 26.87 -0.88
CA THR A 16 2.64 26.93 -1.45
C THR A 16 1.98 28.28 -1.18
N LEU A 17 1.99 28.75 0.07
CA LEU A 17 1.35 30.02 0.42
C LEU A 17 2.14 31.25 -0.04
N SER A 18 3.47 31.16 -0.12
CA SER A 18 4.32 32.22 -0.66
C SER A 18 4.06 32.46 -2.13
N GLY A 19 3.59 31.45 -2.87
CA GLY A 19 3.14 31.59 -4.27
C GLY A 19 1.99 32.60 -4.46
N TYR A 20 1.23 32.91 -3.40
CA TYR A 20 0.14 33.91 -3.45
C TYR A 20 0.62 35.33 -3.16
N LEU A 21 1.83 35.48 -2.60
CA LEU A 21 2.41 36.78 -2.26
C LEU A 21 2.82 37.50 -3.54
N THR A 22 2.44 38.77 -3.59
CA THR A 22 2.93 39.72 -4.59
C THR A 22 4.34 40.16 -4.21
N ALA A 23 5.23 40.22 -5.20
CA ALA A 23 6.57 40.75 -5.01
C ALA A 23 6.47 42.22 -4.58
N SER A 24 7.18 42.58 -3.52
CA SER A 24 7.26 43.98 -3.09
C SER A 24 8.03 44.79 -4.13
N GLY A 25 7.50 45.96 -4.49
CA GLY A 25 8.15 46.86 -5.46
C GLY A 25 9.35 47.60 -4.86
N GLY A 26 10.39 47.84 -5.66
CA GLY A 26 11.50 48.74 -5.32
C GLY A 26 12.46 48.19 -4.26
N SER A 27 12.90 49.05 -3.33
CA SER A 27 13.86 48.73 -2.25
C SER A 27 13.19 48.25 -0.96
N LEU A 28 11.93 47.82 -1.02
CA LEU A 28 11.19 47.34 0.15
C LEU A 28 11.60 45.91 0.52
N PRO A 29 11.47 45.51 1.81
CA PRO A 29 11.63 44.11 2.19
C PRO A 29 10.65 43.21 1.44
N SER A 30 11.03 41.96 1.22
CA SER A 30 10.14 40.96 0.61
C SER A 30 8.92 40.69 1.51
N SER A 31 7.77 40.49 0.89
CA SER A 31 6.61 39.88 1.55
C SER A 31 6.96 38.44 1.97
N THR A 32 6.48 38.00 3.14
CA THR A 32 6.86 36.71 3.71
C THR A 32 5.67 35.97 4.32
N VAL A 33 5.74 34.64 4.30
CA VAL A 33 4.92 33.73 5.12
C VAL A 33 5.82 33.10 6.18
N SER A 34 5.42 33.12 7.44
CA SER A 34 6.18 32.50 8.54
C SER A 34 5.27 31.78 9.53
N PHE A 35 5.79 30.76 10.21
CA PHE A 35 5.06 30.10 11.29
C PHE A 35 5.16 30.91 12.59
N LEU A 36 4.02 31.17 13.22
CA LEU A 36 3.95 31.69 14.60
C LEU A 36 3.90 30.55 15.61
N SER A 37 3.16 29.50 15.28
CA SER A 37 3.08 28.28 16.07
C SER A 37 2.84 27.07 15.18
N VAL A 38 3.34 25.92 15.64
CA VAL A 38 3.20 24.64 14.95
C VAL A 38 2.96 23.56 15.99
N ALA A 39 1.93 22.75 15.76
CA ALA A 39 1.66 21.56 16.54
C ALA A 39 1.38 20.38 15.59
N LYS A 40 2.08 19.26 15.82
CA LYS A 40 1.76 18.00 15.15
C LYS A 40 0.53 17.38 15.79
N LYS A 41 -0.41 16.92 14.97
CA LYS A 41 -1.58 16.15 15.39
C LYS A 41 -1.63 14.83 14.64
N ASN A 42 -2.19 13.84 15.31
CA ASN A 42 -2.42 12.52 14.74
C ASN A 42 -3.84 12.50 14.14
N PRO A 43 -4.01 12.17 12.85
CA PRO A 43 -5.33 12.08 12.23
C PRO A 43 -6.14 10.88 12.74
N ALA A 44 -5.46 9.83 13.20
CA ALA A 44 -6.05 8.58 13.64
C ALA A 44 -5.13 7.85 14.63
N ILE A 45 -5.62 6.74 15.19
CA ILE A 45 -4.80 5.82 16.01
C ILE A 45 -3.64 5.30 15.15
N GLY A 46 -2.41 5.49 15.62
CA GLY A 46 -1.20 5.07 14.90
C GLY A 46 -1.02 5.76 13.54
N ASN A 47 -1.65 6.92 13.32
CA ASN A 47 -1.62 7.68 12.07
C ASN A 47 -2.15 6.95 10.83
N ARG A 48 -2.72 5.75 10.99
CA ARG A 48 -3.16 4.91 9.86
C ARG A 48 -4.49 5.40 9.31
N ILE A 49 -4.50 5.71 8.02
CA ILE A 49 -5.70 6.19 7.30
C ILE A 49 -6.17 5.20 6.24
N ALA A 50 -5.28 4.38 5.70
CA ALA A 50 -5.62 3.35 4.73
C ALA A 50 -4.56 2.24 4.71
N THR A 51 -4.76 1.23 3.88
CA THR A 51 -3.80 0.15 3.62
C THR A 51 -3.65 0.02 2.12
N ASP A 52 -2.41 0.11 1.63
CA ASP A 52 -2.11 -0.21 0.25
C ASP A 52 -2.17 -1.72 0.08
N THR A 53 -2.95 -2.16 -0.91
CA THR A 53 -3.14 -3.59 -1.19
C THR A 53 -2.82 -3.85 -2.65
N ARG A 54 -1.93 -4.81 -2.91
CA ARG A 54 -1.56 -5.25 -4.27
C ARG A 54 -1.81 -6.73 -4.43
N ALA A 55 -2.50 -7.12 -5.50
CA ALA A 55 -2.96 -8.50 -5.71
C ALA A 55 -3.67 -9.10 -4.47
N GLY A 56 -4.34 -8.28 -3.65
CA GLY A 56 -5.02 -8.72 -2.43
C GLY A 56 -4.10 -8.91 -1.21
N TYR A 57 -2.81 -8.60 -1.31
CA TYR A 57 -1.90 -8.56 -0.17
C TYR A 57 -1.79 -7.15 0.40
N PRO A 58 -1.93 -6.94 1.73
CA PRO A 58 -1.61 -5.68 2.35
C PRO A 58 -0.08 -5.51 2.34
N ILE A 59 0.41 -4.48 1.66
CA ILE A 59 1.85 -4.30 1.44
C ILE A 59 2.43 -3.10 2.20
N ALA A 60 1.60 -2.10 2.51
CA ALA A 60 2.03 -0.92 3.25
C ALA A 60 0.83 -0.30 3.99
N ALA A 61 1.10 0.25 5.17
CA ALA A 61 0.14 1.13 5.82
C ALA A 61 0.25 2.52 5.18
N ILE A 62 -0.88 3.07 4.74
CA ILE A 62 -0.94 4.49 4.36
C ILE A 62 -1.21 5.25 5.65
N LYS A 63 -0.22 6.03 6.07
CA LYS A 63 -0.28 6.88 7.25
C LYS A 63 -0.39 8.35 6.83
N ALA A 64 -0.86 9.19 7.74
CA ALA A 64 -0.91 10.63 7.53
C ALA A 64 -0.53 11.37 8.82
N GLY A 65 -0.04 12.60 8.66
CA GLY A 65 0.18 13.53 9.74
C GLY A 65 -0.59 14.81 9.50
N HIS A 66 -1.03 15.44 10.59
CA HIS A 66 -1.64 16.77 10.56
C HIS A 66 -0.71 17.80 11.18
N LEU A 67 -0.54 18.92 10.48
CA LEU A 67 0.14 20.12 10.96
C LEU A 67 -0.93 21.16 11.31
N ASP A 68 -1.16 21.41 12.59
CA ASP A 68 -1.99 22.51 13.07
C ASP A 68 -1.08 23.71 13.32
N ALA A 69 -1.20 24.73 12.48
CA ALA A 69 -0.27 25.85 12.44
C ALA A 69 -1.02 27.19 12.43
N ASN A 70 -0.43 28.18 13.10
CA ASN A 70 -0.79 29.58 12.90
C ASN A 70 0.33 30.25 12.12
N LEU A 71 -0.02 30.80 10.96
CA LEU A 71 0.89 31.45 10.02
C LEU A 71 0.72 32.96 10.06
N GLN A 72 1.81 33.68 9.91
CA GLN A 72 1.83 35.12 9.68
C GLN A 72 2.15 35.41 8.22
N LEU A 73 1.22 36.08 7.55
CA LEU A 73 1.43 36.75 6.27
C LEU A 73 1.90 38.17 6.56
N GLN A 74 2.98 38.60 5.93
CA GLN A 74 3.51 39.97 6.03
C GLN A 74 3.73 40.54 4.64
N ILE A 75 3.20 41.72 4.38
CA ILE A 75 3.40 42.46 3.14
C ILE A 75 3.87 43.89 3.42
N TRP A 76 4.42 44.53 2.39
CA TRP A 76 5.03 45.85 2.45
C TRP A 76 4.59 46.75 1.28
N HIS A 77 4.30 48.02 1.56
CA HIS A 77 4.02 49.01 0.51
C HIS A 77 4.47 50.41 0.91
N THR A 78 4.63 51.33 -0.04
CA THR A 78 4.93 52.75 0.24
C THR A 78 3.69 53.59 0.56
N ASN A 79 2.49 53.02 0.44
CA ASN A 79 1.20 53.73 0.56
C ASN A 79 0.26 52.93 1.48
N PRO A 80 -0.36 53.58 2.49
CA PRO A 80 -1.24 52.91 3.45
C PRO A 80 -2.55 52.39 2.85
N ASP A 81 -3.08 53.01 1.79
CA ASP A 81 -4.33 52.55 1.18
C ASP A 81 -4.07 51.31 0.31
N THR A 82 -2.93 51.29 -0.40
CA THR A 82 -2.57 50.18 -1.28
C THR A 82 -2.27 48.90 -0.50
N ILE A 83 -1.60 49.00 0.66
CA ILE A 83 -1.30 47.82 1.48
C ILE A 83 -2.56 47.17 2.07
N GLU A 84 -3.59 47.97 2.37
CA GLU A 84 -4.88 47.46 2.84
C GLU A 84 -5.60 46.70 1.72
N VAL A 85 -5.63 47.27 0.51
CA VAL A 85 -6.20 46.61 -0.67
C VAL A 85 -5.43 45.32 -1.00
N GLU A 86 -4.11 45.37 -1.01
CA GLU A 86 -3.25 44.22 -1.35
C GLU A 86 -3.40 43.06 -0.36
N MET A 87 -3.53 43.35 0.94
CA MET A 87 -3.81 42.32 1.95
C MET A 87 -5.19 41.68 1.75
N ASN A 88 -6.21 42.50 1.46
CA ASN A 88 -7.55 42.00 1.20
C ASN A 88 -7.59 41.13 -0.07
N ASP A 89 -6.89 41.55 -1.13
CA ASP A 89 -6.76 40.79 -2.36
C ASP A 89 -5.99 39.48 -2.14
N LEU A 90 -4.91 39.50 -1.34
CA LEU A 90 -4.17 38.30 -0.96
C LEU A 90 -5.07 37.28 -0.25
N GLN A 91 -5.81 37.73 0.77
CA GLN A 91 -6.78 36.89 1.46
C GLN A 91 -7.88 36.39 0.51
N GLY A 92 -8.35 37.25 -0.40
CA GLY A 92 -9.32 36.91 -1.42
C GLY A 92 -8.83 35.80 -2.35
N ARG A 93 -7.58 35.87 -2.84
CA ARG A 93 -6.96 34.84 -3.70
C ARG A 93 -6.83 33.51 -2.97
N ILE A 94 -6.32 33.50 -1.73
CA ILE A 94 -6.17 32.28 -0.93
C ILE A 94 -7.53 31.62 -0.68
N LEU A 95 -8.57 32.41 -0.38
CA LEU A 95 -9.91 31.88 -0.13
C LEU A 95 -10.62 31.42 -1.41
N ALA A 96 -10.37 32.07 -2.55
CA ALA A 96 -10.89 31.66 -3.85
C ALA A 96 -10.33 30.30 -4.28
N ASP A 97 -9.05 30.05 -4.01
CA ASP A 97 -8.37 28.79 -4.37
C ASP A 97 -8.50 27.70 -3.29
N LYS A 98 -9.52 27.79 -2.41
CA LYS A 98 -9.73 26.82 -1.32
C LYS A 98 -9.80 25.37 -1.80
N THR A 99 -10.44 25.11 -2.94
CA THR A 99 -10.54 23.74 -3.49
C THR A 99 -9.17 23.22 -3.92
N LEU A 100 -8.38 24.04 -4.61
CA LEU A 100 -7.02 23.71 -5.03
C LEU A 100 -6.12 23.46 -3.81
N LEU A 101 -6.20 24.34 -2.81
CA LEU A 101 -5.44 24.19 -1.57
C LEU A 101 -5.86 22.92 -0.81
N HIS A 102 -7.14 22.56 -0.82
CA HIS A 102 -7.61 21.32 -0.20
C HIS A 102 -7.03 20.07 -0.89
N GLU A 103 -6.96 20.06 -2.23
CA GLU A 103 -6.29 19.00 -2.99
C GLU A 103 -4.79 18.91 -2.70
N GLN A 104 -4.15 20.04 -2.36
CA GLN A 104 -2.76 20.11 -1.92
C GLN A 104 -2.55 19.75 -0.44
N GLY A 105 -3.61 19.47 0.32
CA GLY A 105 -3.53 19.03 1.73
C GLY A 105 -4.00 20.04 2.77
N PHE A 106 -4.42 21.26 2.38
CA PHE A 106 -4.95 22.26 3.31
C PHE A 106 -6.42 21.97 3.68
N ILE A 107 -6.62 21.16 4.73
CA ILE A 107 -7.95 20.76 5.22
C ILE A 107 -8.72 21.95 5.81
N LYS A 108 -8.03 22.81 6.55
CA LYS A 108 -8.64 23.98 7.19
C LYS A 108 -7.79 25.21 6.90
N LEU A 109 -8.47 26.27 6.47
CA LEU A 109 -7.93 27.61 6.28
C LEU A 109 -8.88 28.59 6.95
N LYS A 110 -8.41 29.32 7.96
CA LYS A 110 -9.21 30.32 8.68
C LYS A 110 -8.36 31.55 8.98
N SER A 111 -8.79 32.72 8.51
CA SER A 111 -8.19 33.98 8.92
C SER A 111 -8.42 34.20 10.42
N ASP A 112 -7.34 34.50 11.16
CA ASP A 112 -7.38 34.75 12.62
C ASP A 112 -7.27 36.23 12.96
N GLY A 113 -7.47 37.09 11.96
CA GLY A 113 -7.32 38.53 12.08
C GLY A 113 -5.95 39.03 11.65
N GLY A 114 -5.72 40.33 11.81
CA GLY A 114 -4.49 40.98 11.43
C GLY A 114 -4.31 42.29 12.19
N ASN A 115 -3.09 42.81 12.18
CA ASN A 115 -2.81 44.09 12.79
C ASN A 115 -3.23 45.24 11.85
N MET A 116 -3.45 46.42 12.43
CA MET A 116 -3.54 47.64 11.63
C MET A 116 -2.21 47.87 10.90
N SER A 117 -2.27 48.50 9.73
CA SER A 117 -1.06 48.88 8.99
C SER A 117 -0.18 49.80 9.83
N GLU A 118 1.10 49.46 9.92
CA GLU A 118 2.10 50.15 10.71
C GLU A 118 3.06 50.91 9.80
N HIS A 119 3.30 52.19 10.10
CA HIS A 119 4.29 52.99 9.38
C HIS A 119 5.68 52.81 9.98
N ILE A 120 6.64 52.46 9.12
CA ILE A 120 8.04 52.19 9.45
C ILE A 120 8.89 53.35 8.92
N SER A 121 9.09 54.36 9.77
CA SER A 121 9.64 55.67 9.39
C SER A 121 11.05 55.62 8.78
N ASN A 122 11.90 54.66 9.16
CA ASN A 122 13.25 54.51 8.61
C ASN A 122 13.26 53.93 7.18
N LEU A 123 12.19 53.26 6.77
CA LEU A 123 11.99 52.73 5.42
C LEU A 123 11.03 53.59 4.59
N ASN A 124 10.35 54.56 5.22
CA ASN A 124 9.25 55.32 4.63
C ASN A 124 8.22 54.38 3.96
N ALA A 125 7.85 53.32 4.68
CA ALA A 125 7.03 52.23 4.18
C ALA A 125 5.99 51.82 5.22
N TRP A 126 4.96 51.13 4.76
CA TRP A 126 3.90 50.55 5.55
C TRP A 126 4.06 49.04 5.57
N ARG A 127 3.83 48.45 6.73
CA ARG A 127 3.81 47.01 6.96
C ARG A 127 2.43 46.61 7.43
N LYS A 128 1.88 45.53 6.87
CA LYS A 128 0.66 44.91 7.35
C LYS A 128 0.88 43.43 7.55
N THR A 129 0.41 42.93 8.68
CA THR A 129 0.45 41.51 9.02
C THR A 129 -0.95 40.94 9.18
N SER A 130 -1.13 39.72 8.71
CA SER A 130 -2.36 38.94 8.87
C SER A 130 -2.01 37.55 9.36
N GLN A 131 -2.87 36.96 10.17
CA GLN A 131 -2.71 35.62 10.70
C GLN A 131 -3.68 34.64 10.03
N LEU A 132 -3.21 33.41 9.80
CA LEU A 132 -3.95 32.35 9.16
C LEU A 132 -3.76 31.05 9.95
N ASN A 133 -4.86 30.53 10.50
CA ASN A 133 -4.88 29.20 11.09
C ASN A 133 -5.06 28.15 9.99
N VAL A 134 -4.14 27.21 9.94
CA VAL A 134 -4.05 26.16 8.93
C VAL A 134 -4.02 24.79 9.59
N LEU A 135 -4.85 23.87 9.09
CA LEU A 135 -4.68 22.43 9.30
C LEU A 135 -4.25 21.82 7.98
N TYR A 136 -3.01 21.33 7.92
CA TYR A 136 -2.43 20.72 6.73
C TYR A 136 -2.22 19.21 6.93
N GLU A 137 -2.68 18.40 5.98
CA GLU A 137 -2.48 16.95 5.95
C GLU A 137 -1.40 16.58 4.94
N TYR A 138 -0.42 15.81 5.41
CA TYR A 138 0.55 15.13 4.56
C TYR A 138 0.39 13.62 4.71
N ARG A 139 0.60 12.89 3.61
CA ARG A 139 0.47 11.43 3.56
C ARG A 139 1.83 10.80 3.34
N TYR A 140 2.04 9.65 3.96
CA TYR A 140 3.23 8.84 3.79
C TYR A 140 2.87 7.36 3.86
N GLN A 141 3.77 6.53 3.36
CA GLN A 141 3.68 5.07 3.44
C GLN A 141 4.71 4.61 4.46
N ASP A 142 4.28 3.66 5.27
CA ASP A 142 5.12 3.01 6.25
C ASP A 142 5.13 1.51 5.99
N ASN A 143 6.34 0.98 5.79
CA ASN A 143 6.61 -0.42 5.52
C ASN A 143 7.14 -1.14 6.78
N ASP A 144 7.41 -0.44 7.89
CA ASP A 144 7.93 -1.04 9.13
C ASP A 144 6.90 -1.99 9.77
N ASP A 145 5.61 -1.73 9.56
CA ASP A 145 4.53 -2.63 10.01
C ASP A 145 4.35 -3.87 9.10
N ALA A 146 5.09 -3.97 7.99
CA ALA A 146 4.93 -5.00 6.97
C ALA A 146 6.03 -6.08 7.00
N LEU A 147 6.81 -6.20 8.08
CA LEU A 147 7.96 -7.11 8.19
C LEU A 147 7.67 -8.59 7.85
N SER A 148 6.40 -9.01 7.85
CA SER A 148 5.95 -10.19 7.10
C SER A 148 4.44 -10.17 6.93
N ILE A 149 3.95 -10.75 5.83
CA ILE A 149 2.52 -11.09 5.74
C ILE A 149 2.30 -12.30 6.65
N ILE A 150 1.60 -12.08 7.76
CA ILE A 150 1.22 -13.15 8.67
C ILE A 150 0.28 -14.11 7.93
N HIS A 151 0.81 -15.24 7.48
CA HIS A 151 0.03 -16.29 6.79
C HIS A 151 -0.46 -17.38 7.74
N ARG A 152 0.12 -17.46 8.95
CA ARG A 152 -0.21 -18.44 10.00
C ARG A 152 -0.07 -17.74 11.35
N ILE A 153 -1.10 -17.85 12.19
CA ILE A 153 -0.98 -17.54 13.61
C ILE A 153 -1.03 -18.89 14.33
N PRO A 154 0.07 -19.35 14.94
CA PRO A 154 0.00 -20.52 15.81
C PRO A 154 -0.84 -20.15 17.04
N ILE A 155 -1.89 -20.91 17.31
CA ILE A 155 -2.70 -20.77 18.51
C ILE A 155 -2.47 -22.00 19.37
N THR A 156 -1.94 -21.76 20.56
CA THR A 156 -1.91 -22.76 21.63
C THR A 156 -3.32 -22.86 22.21
N ASN A 157 -4.04 -23.92 21.86
CA ASN A 157 -5.35 -24.22 22.46
C ASN A 157 -5.12 -25.19 23.63
N ASP A 158 -4.57 -24.69 24.73
CA ASP A 158 -4.55 -25.45 25.98
C ASP A 158 -4.81 -24.50 27.16
N LEU A 159 -5.76 -24.87 28.02
CA LEU A 159 -6.02 -24.21 29.32
C LEU A 159 -5.19 -24.86 30.45
N GLU A 160 -4.44 -25.93 30.16
CA GLU A 160 -3.51 -26.56 31.08
C GLU A 160 -2.05 -26.11 30.87
N GLN A 161 -1.19 -26.59 31.78
CA GLN A 161 0.15 -26.08 32.04
C GLN A 161 1.05 -26.01 30.79
N ASN A 162 1.76 -24.89 30.63
CA ASN A 162 2.68 -24.64 29.52
C ASN A 162 3.70 -25.80 29.36
N ASN A 163 3.92 -26.29 28.13
CA ASN A 163 4.77 -27.43 27.74
C ASN A 163 4.27 -28.83 28.15
N SER A 164 2.96 -29.06 28.21
CA SER A 164 2.42 -30.41 28.42
C SER A 164 2.60 -31.30 27.18
N SER A 165 2.70 -32.62 27.36
CA SER A 165 2.72 -33.59 26.24
C SER A 165 1.39 -33.66 25.48
N SER A 166 0.35 -32.99 25.99
CA SER A 166 -1.02 -32.96 25.46
C SER A 166 -1.34 -31.62 24.78
N GLN A 167 -0.34 -30.76 24.59
CA GLN A 167 -0.53 -29.43 24.02
C GLN A 167 -1.00 -29.52 22.56
N GLU A 168 -2.23 -29.11 22.31
CA GLU A 168 -2.79 -29.03 20.95
C GLU A 168 -2.40 -27.70 20.32
N LEU A 169 -1.47 -27.76 19.35
CA LEU A 169 -1.17 -26.65 18.46
C LEU A 169 -2.21 -26.65 17.33
N SER A 170 -3.06 -25.63 17.31
CA SER A 170 -3.92 -25.38 16.15
C SER A 170 -3.35 -24.22 15.35
N THR A 171 -3.26 -24.37 14.04
CA THR A 171 -2.83 -23.28 13.15
C THR A 171 -4.03 -22.83 12.35
N VAL A 172 -4.43 -21.56 12.51
CA VAL A 172 -5.42 -20.95 11.62
C VAL A 172 -4.67 -20.54 10.35
N THR A 173 -4.88 -21.31 9.28
CA THR A 173 -4.39 -21.01 7.93
C THR A 173 -5.46 -20.26 7.17
N ASP A 174 -5.15 -19.05 6.68
CA ASP A 174 -5.93 -18.42 5.59
C ASP A 174 -5.66 -19.18 4.27
N VAL A 175 -6.33 -18.83 3.17
CA VAL A 175 -6.10 -19.37 1.81
C VAL A 175 -4.79 -18.81 1.21
N ILE A 176 -3.78 -18.62 2.05
CA ILE A 176 -2.48 -18.07 1.72
C ILE A 176 -1.42 -19.12 2.09
N GLN A 177 -0.51 -19.39 1.16
CA GLN A 177 0.67 -20.20 1.44
C GLN A 177 1.96 -19.41 1.19
N ARG A 178 2.97 -19.58 2.04
CA ARG A 178 4.32 -19.05 1.84
C ARG A 178 5.26 -20.18 1.46
N TRP A 179 6.08 -19.93 0.45
CA TRP A 179 7.21 -20.74 0.04
C TRP A 179 8.50 -19.95 0.26
N ASP A 180 9.46 -20.56 0.94
CA ASP A 180 10.80 -20.01 1.22
C ASP A 180 11.81 -21.14 1.45
N ASP A 181 12.97 -20.81 2.02
CA ASP A 181 14.07 -21.73 2.33
C ASP A 181 13.83 -22.60 3.57
N GLU A 182 12.76 -22.37 4.31
CA GLU A 182 12.35 -23.22 5.43
C GLU A 182 11.28 -24.23 5.00
N GLU A 183 10.23 -23.77 4.30
CA GLU A 183 9.10 -24.60 3.88
C GLU A 183 8.50 -24.17 2.53
N ALA A 184 8.00 -25.13 1.75
CA ALA A 184 7.30 -24.88 0.49
C ALA A 184 6.04 -25.75 0.35
N TRP A 185 5.15 -25.73 1.35
CA TRP A 185 3.93 -26.57 1.30
C TRP A 185 2.98 -26.14 0.19
N SER A 186 2.26 -27.10 -0.38
CA SER A 186 1.31 -26.82 -1.45
C SER A 186 0.15 -25.95 -0.97
N LEU A 187 -0.27 -24.98 -1.78
CA LEU A 187 -1.58 -24.35 -1.63
C LEU A 187 -2.62 -25.37 -2.07
N ASN A 188 -3.46 -25.81 -1.15
CA ASN A 188 -4.50 -26.81 -1.41
C ASN A 188 -5.88 -26.24 -1.03
N ILE A 189 -6.81 -26.35 -1.96
CA ILE A 189 -8.20 -25.93 -1.80
C ILE A 189 -9.06 -27.11 -2.21
N SER A 190 -9.79 -27.67 -1.25
CA SER A 190 -10.74 -28.74 -1.49
C SER A 190 -12.16 -28.26 -1.19
N ALA A 191 -13.15 -28.89 -1.81
CA ALA A 191 -14.51 -28.80 -1.32
C ALA A 191 -14.72 -29.79 -0.17
N ASN A 192 -15.61 -29.45 0.77
CA ASN A 192 -16.03 -30.35 1.84
C ASN A 192 -17.51 -30.69 1.69
N SER A 193 -18.04 -31.57 2.53
CA SER A 193 -19.43 -32.06 2.42
C SER A 193 -20.50 -30.96 2.57
N THR A 194 -20.14 -29.78 3.08
CA THR A 194 -21.08 -28.67 3.34
C THR A 194 -20.73 -27.38 2.58
N GLN A 195 -19.55 -27.29 1.96
CA GLN A 195 -19.07 -26.10 1.26
C GLN A 195 -18.52 -26.46 -0.13
N THR A 196 -19.17 -25.92 -1.15
CA THR A 196 -18.60 -25.82 -2.50
C THR A 196 -17.71 -24.58 -2.56
N ASN A 197 -16.49 -24.72 -3.10
CA ASN A 197 -15.57 -23.61 -3.25
C ASN A 197 -15.54 -23.14 -4.71
N LYS A 198 -15.56 -21.83 -4.91
CA LYS A 198 -15.40 -21.19 -6.21
C LYS A 198 -14.14 -20.35 -6.21
N ILE A 199 -13.20 -20.69 -7.09
CA ILE A 199 -11.91 -19.98 -7.19
C ILE A 199 -11.99 -19.03 -8.38
N TYR A 200 -11.80 -17.73 -8.16
CA TYR A 200 -11.88 -16.67 -9.19
C TYR A 200 -10.52 -16.14 -9.64
N GLY A 201 -9.44 -16.70 -9.12
CA GLY A 201 -8.11 -16.28 -9.50
C GLY A 201 -7.04 -16.72 -8.53
N LEU A 202 -5.81 -16.46 -8.94
CA LEU A 202 -4.61 -16.61 -8.14
C LEU A 202 -3.90 -15.29 -8.05
N SER A 203 -3.40 -15.01 -6.87
CA SER A 203 -2.51 -13.89 -6.60
C SER A 203 -1.19 -14.45 -6.10
N VAL A 204 -0.11 -13.82 -6.53
CA VAL A 204 1.24 -14.15 -6.10
C VAL A 204 1.96 -12.87 -5.71
N LEU A 205 2.68 -12.93 -4.60
CA LEU A 205 3.62 -11.90 -4.21
C LEU A 205 4.99 -12.55 -4.04
N ALA A 206 5.97 -12.13 -4.83
CA ALA A 206 7.26 -12.83 -4.92
C ALA A 206 8.45 -11.88 -4.79
N TYR A 207 9.42 -12.29 -3.98
CA TYR A 207 10.81 -11.85 -4.03
C TYR A 207 11.64 -12.98 -4.64
N LEU A 208 12.26 -12.73 -5.79
CA LEU A 208 13.10 -13.69 -6.50
C LEU A 208 14.51 -13.10 -6.66
N PRO A 209 15.53 -13.61 -5.96
CA PRO A 209 16.90 -13.14 -6.09
C PRO A 209 17.41 -13.24 -7.53
N GLY A 210 18.30 -12.31 -7.92
CA GLY A 210 18.84 -12.27 -9.27
C GLY A 210 19.51 -13.58 -9.69
N GLY A 211 19.05 -14.17 -10.79
CA GLY A 211 19.58 -15.42 -11.33
C GLY A 211 19.01 -16.70 -10.71
N TRP A 212 18.14 -16.59 -9.70
CA TRP A 212 17.38 -17.73 -9.18
C TRP A 212 16.10 -17.93 -9.98
N ASN A 213 15.86 -19.16 -10.44
CA ASN A 213 14.62 -19.51 -11.14
C ASN A 213 13.70 -20.44 -10.33
N GLY A 214 14.24 -21.11 -9.32
CA GLY A 214 13.55 -22.20 -8.63
C GLY A 214 13.33 -23.43 -9.52
N ASN A 215 12.73 -24.45 -8.90
CA ASN A 215 12.34 -25.70 -9.57
C ASN A 215 10.88 -25.66 -10.07
N GLN A 216 10.44 -26.79 -10.61
CA GLN A 216 9.12 -26.95 -11.21
C GLN A 216 7.98 -26.61 -10.24
N VAL A 217 6.98 -25.89 -10.77
CA VAL A 217 5.70 -25.65 -10.12
C VAL A 217 4.61 -26.42 -10.87
N ILE A 218 3.75 -27.11 -10.13
CA ILE A 218 2.59 -27.80 -10.67
C ILE A 218 1.33 -27.09 -10.20
N LEU A 219 0.49 -26.73 -11.17
CA LEU A 219 -0.87 -26.30 -10.95
C LEU A 219 -1.82 -27.40 -11.44
N GLN A 220 -2.74 -27.83 -10.59
CA GLN A 220 -3.58 -28.99 -10.86
C GLN A 220 -5.00 -28.80 -10.30
N LYS A 221 -5.99 -29.15 -11.11
CA LYS A 221 -7.36 -29.43 -10.66
C LYS A 221 -7.59 -30.93 -10.76
N THR A 222 -8.02 -31.56 -9.68
CA THR A 222 -8.20 -33.01 -9.59
C THR A 222 -9.58 -33.32 -9.07
N ASN A 223 -10.15 -34.41 -9.55
CA ASN A 223 -11.19 -35.13 -8.84
C ASN A 223 -10.57 -36.47 -8.42
N LEU A 224 -10.45 -36.71 -7.11
CA LEU A 224 -9.79 -37.89 -6.57
C LEU A 224 -10.50 -39.21 -6.93
N ASP A 225 -11.76 -39.15 -7.36
CA ASP A 225 -12.50 -40.32 -7.87
C ASP A 225 -12.19 -40.65 -9.34
N ASN A 226 -11.48 -39.77 -10.05
CA ASN A 226 -11.13 -39.99 -11.45
C ASN A 226 -9.85 -40.82 -11.55
N PRO A 227 -9.90 -42.07 -12.03
CA PRO A 227 -8.73 -42.94 -12.10
C PRO A 227 -7.79 -42.62 -13.27
N ASN A 228 -8.21 -41.74 -14.19
CA ASN A 228 -7.41 -41.40 -15.37
C ASN A 228 -6.26 -40.46 -15.01
N PRO A 229 -5.15 -40.48 -15.77
CA PRO A 229 -4.11 -39.46 -15.62
C PRO A 229 -4.68 -38.06 -15.92
N PRO A 230 -4.13 -37.00 -15.32
CA PRO A 230 -4.55 -35.63 -15.62
C PRO A 230 -4.26 -35.26 -17.08
N ASN A 231 -5.19 -34.53 -17.69
CA ASN A 231 -4.96 -33.89 -18.99
C ASN A 231 -3.90 -32.81 -18.82
N LEU A 232 -2.87 -32.84 -19.66
CA LEU A 232 -1.76 -31.89 -19.62
C LEU A 232 -2.02 -30.72 -20.55
N TYR A 233 -1.89 -29.51 -20.01
CA TYR A 233 -2.03 -28.25 -20.74
C TYR A 233 -0.68 -27.58 -20.92
N ALA A 234 -0.47 -26.96 -22.07
CA ALA A 234 0.82 -26.38 -22.46
C ALA A 234 1.08 -24.99 -21.83
N ASN A 235 0.02 -24.22 -21.58
CA ASN A 235 0.10 -22.88 -21.03
C ASN A 235 -1.07 -22.60 -20.08
N LEU A 236 -0.94 -21.54 -19.28
CA LEU A 236 -1.91 -21.20 -18.25
C LEU A 236 -3.28 -20.83 -18.84
N ALA A 237 -3.32 -20.17 -20.00
CA ALA A 237 -4.58 -19.77 -20.63
C ALA A 237 -5.42 -20.99 -21.02
N ASP A 238 -4.83 -21.95 -21.71
CA ASP A 238 -5.53 -23.19 -22.12
C ASP A 238 -5.99 -24.00 -20.89
N PHE A 239 -5.15 -24.06 -19.85
CA PHE A 239 -5.50 -24.72 -18.59
C PHE A 239 -6.74 -24.05 -17.96
N ILE A 240 -6.72 -22.72 -17.82
CA ILE A 240 -7.82 -21.96 -17.21
C ILE A 240 -9.10 -22.07 -18.03
N GLU A 241 -9.04 -21.92 -19.35
CA GLU A 241 -10.20 -22.10 -20.24
C GLU A 241 -10.83 -23.47 -20.02
N ALA A 242 -10.03 -24.54 -19.98
CA ALA A 242 -10.54 -25.89 -19.81
C ALA A 242 -11.16 -26.16 -18.44
N VAL A 243 -10.55 -25.66 -17.35
CA VAL A 243 -11.07 -25.93 -15.99
C VAL A 243 -12.21 -24.99 -15.56
N THR A 244 -12.41 -23.88 -16.29
CA THR A 244 -13.47 -22.90 -16.02
C THR A 244 -14.62 -22.94 -17.02
N ASP A 245 -14.58 -23.84 -18.01
CA ASP A 245 -15.68 -24.06 -18.94
C ASP A 245 -17.00 -24.32 -18.19
N GLN A 246 -18.06 -23.62 -18.58
CA GLN A 246 -19.33 -23.65 -17.85
C GLN A 246 -20.15 -24.93 -18.10
N ASN A 247 -19.91 -25.63 -19.21
CA ASN A 247 -20.73 -26.75 -19.66
C ASN A 247 -20.05 -28.10 -19.39
N SER A 248 -18.73 -28.16 -19.61
CA SER A 248 -17.89 -29.34 -19.53
C SER A 248 -16.50 -28.98 -18.99
N PRO A 249 -16.40 -28.48 -17.75
CA PRO A 249 -15.10 -28.17 -17.15
C PRO A 249 -14.27 -29.42 -16.99
N ASP A 250 -13.00 -29.35 -17.34
CA ASP A 250 -12.06 -30.44 -17.10
C ASP A 250 -11.94 -30.68 -15.58
N GLN A 251 -12.24 -31.91 -15.18
CA GLN A 251 -12.23 -32.32 -13.77
C GLN A 251 -10.88 -32.84 -13.32
N ASN A 252 -9.94 -33.09 -14.25
CA ASN A 252 -8.64 -33.66 -13.95
C ASN A 252 -7.60 -33.09 -14.91
N ALA A 253 -7.19 -31.85 -14.64
CA ALA A 253 -6.31 -31.04 -15.48
C ALA A 253 -5.02 -30.70 -14.73
N ARG A 254 -3.92 -30.61 -15.45
CA ARG A 254 -2.61 -30.23 -14.91
C ARG A 254 -1.82 -29.38 -15.89
N ILE A 255 -1.08 -28.41 -15.36
CA ILE A 255 -0.02 -27.70 -16.06
C ILE A 255 1.28 -27.81 -15.26
N LEU A 256 2.39 -27.88 -16.00
CA LEU A 256 3.75 -27.96 -15.46
C LEU A 256 4.52 -26.70 -15.89
N PHE A 257 4.99 -25.93 -14.92
CA PHE A 257 5.93 -24.85 -15.15
C PHE A 257 7.34 -25.36 -14.90
N ALA A 258 8.31 -25.05 -15.77
CA ALA A 258 9.67 -25.57 -15.60
C ALA A 258 10.36 -24.98 -14.36
N SER A 259 9.97 -23.77 -13.95
CA SER A 259 10.54 -23.06 -12.81
C SER A 259 9.50 -22.18 -12.09
N VAL A 260 9.87 -21.64 -10.93
CA VAL A 260 9.05 -20.64 -10.20
C VAL A 260 8.95 -19.35 -11.02
N THR A 261 10.04 -18.93 -11.67
CA THR A 261 10.04 -17.78 -12.58
C THR A 261 9.05 -17.96 -13.73
N ASP A 262 8.98 -19.15 -14.34
CA ASP A 262 8.02 -19.42 -15.42
C ASP A 262 6.57 -19.39 -14.92
N PHE A 263 6.32 -19.90 -13.71
CA PHE A 263 5.00 -19.86 -13.08
C PHE A 263 4.55 -18.43 -12.80
N VAL A 264 5.41 -17.65 -12.14
CA VAL A 264 5.12 -16.25 -11.81
C VAL A 264 5.00 -15.40 -13.07
N GLY A 265 5.86 -15.63 -14.07
CA GLY A 265 5.84 -14.95 -15.36
C GLY A 265 4.65 -15.29 -16.26
N ALA A 266 3.91 -16.37 -15.98
CA ALA A 266 2.67 -16.69 -16.66
C ALA A 266 1.46 -15.88 -16.15
N LEU A 267 1.61 -15.16 -15.04
CA LEU A 267 0.58 -14.31 -14.44
C LEU A 267 0.73 -12.85 -14.89
N GLU A 268 -0.33 -12.05 -14.73
CA GLU A 268 -0.29 -10.62 -15.06
C GLU A 268 0.39 -9.82 -13.95
N LEU A 269 1.36 -9.00 -14.33
CA LEU A 269 2.07 -8.09 -13.43
C LEU A 269 1.12 -7.05 -12.82
N GLN A 270 1.15 -6.90 -11.50
CA GLN A 270 0.30 -5.96 -10.77
C GLN A 270 1.12 -4.81 -10.16
N GLY A 271 1.11 -3.65 -10.83
CA GLY A 271 1.83 -2.46 -10.38
C GLY A 271 3.36 -2.63 -10.44
N SER A 272 4.07 -1.70 -9.82
CA SER A 272 5.54 -1.73 -9.73
C SER A 272 6.02 -2.60 -8.55
N ASN A 273 7.31 -2.91 -8.54
CA ASN A 273 8.01 -3.44 -7.37
C ASN A 273 7.78 -2.56 -6.13
N PHE A 274 7.98 -3.17 -4.95
CA PHE A 274 8.06 -2.46 -3.67
C PHE A 274 9.00 -3.16 -2.71
N GLU A 275 9.52 -2.39 -1.76
CA GLU A 275 10.47 -2.83 -0.74
C GLU A 275 9.75 -3.48 0.44
N LEU A 276 10.18 -4.68 0.83
CA LEU A 276 9.61 -5.41 1.96
C LEU A 276 10.63 -6.36 2.59
N GLY A 277 11.06 -6.08 3.83
CA GLY A 277 12.03 -6.95 4.51
C GLY A 277 13.42 -6.95 3.87
N ASP A 278 14.28 -7.79 4.40
CA ASP A 278 15.67 -8.03 4.00
C ASP A 278 16.00 -9.48 4.42
N TRP A 279 15.55 -10.44 3.62
CA TRP A 279 15.60 -11.88 3.91
C TRP A 279 16.97 -12.49 3.63
N ASP A 280 17.76 -11.85 2.76
CA ASP A 280 19.15 -12.25 2.50
C ASP A 280 20.18 -11.55 3.39
N GLU A 281 19.73 -10.65 4.27
CA GLU A 281 20.50 -9.94 5.28
C GLU A 281 21.65 -9.10 4.68
N ASP A 282 21.45 -8.58 3.46
CA ASP A 282 22.45 -7.80 2.75
C ASP A 282 22.38 -6.28 3.07
N ASN A 283 21.43 -5.87 3.92
CA ASN A 283 21.08 -4.49 4.27
C ASN A 283 20.48 -3.67 3.13
N ILE A 284 19.98 -4.33 2.08
CA ILE A 284 19.22 -3.75 0.98
C ILE A 284 17.81 -4.33 1.07
N PRO A 285 16.77 -3.48 1.12
CA PRO A 285 15.40 -4.00 1.16
C PRO A 285 15.06 -4.85 -0.08
N ASP A 286 14.47 -6.00 0.17
CA ASP A 286 14.06 -6.94 -0.89
C ASP A 286 12.97 -6.33 -1.77
N GLN A 287 13.12 -6.52 -3.07
CA GLN A 287 12.17 -6.01 -4.06
C GLN A 287 11.12 -7.08 -4.39
N TYR A 288 9.94 -6.92 -3.81
CA TYR A 288 8.80 -7.76 -4.11
C TYR A 288 8.01 -7.26 -5.30
N GLN A 289 7.50 -8.19 -6.10
CA GLN A 289 6.60 -7.92 -7.21
C GLN A 289 5.32 -8.73 -7.06
N ALA A 290 4.19 -8.07 -7.28
CA ALA A 290 2.88 -8.68 -7.24
C ALA A 290 2.44 -9.13 -8.65
N TYR A 291 1.79 -10.28 -8.71
CA TYR A 291 1.25 -10.88 -9.91
C TYR A 291 -0.14 -11.43 -9.63
N GLN A 292 -0.99 -11.45 -10.65
CA GLN A 292 -2.35 -11.94 -10.52
C GLN A 292 -2.85 -12.53 -11.83
N THR A 293 -3.72 -13.53 -11.72
CA THR A 293 -4.62 -13.92 -12.80
C THR A 293 -6.04 -13.93 -12.25
N ILE A 294 -6.97 -13.36 -13.02
CA ILE A 294 -8.39 -13.36 -12.72
C ILE A 294 -9.06 -14.32 -13.68
N PHE A 295 -9.97 -15.15 -13.16
CA PHE A 295 -10.78 -16.06 -13.96
C PHE A 295 -12.14 -15.42 -14.18
N GLU A 296 -12.53 -15.23 -15.45
CA GLU A 296 -13.86 -14.70 -15.77
C GLU A 296 -14.97 -15.61 -15.24
N ASN A 297 -14.75 -16.92 -15.35
CA ASN A 297 -15.57 -17.96 -14.74
C ASN A 297 -14.78 -18.66 -13.62
N PRO A 298 -15.40 -18.99 -12.48
CA PRO A 298 -14.67 -19.61 -11.40
C PRO A 298 -14.35 -21.07 -11.70
N ILE A 299 -13.22 -21.55 -11.19
CA ILE A 299 -13.00 -22.99 -11.01
C ILE A 299 -13.96 -23.46 -9.92
N GLN A 300 -14.83 -24.39 -10.28
CA GLN A 300 -15.81 -24.94 -9.35
C GLN A 300 -15.28 -26.23 -8.72
N LEU A 301 -15.25 -26.25 -7.40
CA LEU A 301 -15.04 -27.46 -6.60
C LEU A 301 -16.38 -27.80 -5.96
N ASN A 302 -17.12 -28.71 -6.60
CA ASN A 302 -18.51 -29.02 -6.26
C ASN A 302 -18.64 -30.33 -5.48
N ARG A 303 -17.63 -31.20 -5.53
CA ARG A 303 -17.62 -32.52 -4.91
C ARG A 303 -16.58 -32.57 -3.79
N MET A 304 -16.82 -33.40 -2.79
CA MET A 304 -15.90 -33.60 -1.66
C MET A 304 -14.48 -34.05 -2.08
N ASN A 305 -14.36 -34.64 -3.27
CA ASN A 305 -13.11 -35.13 -3.84
C ASN A 305 -12.52 -34.19 -4.90
N ASP A 306 -13.14 -33.03 -5.13
CA ASP A 306 -12.59 -32.00 -6.00
C ASP A 306 -11.52 -31.20 -5.23
N GLU A 307 -10.34 -31.10 -5.83
CA GLU A 307 -9.18 -30.43 -5.28
C GLU A 307 -8.56 -29.49 -6.33
N PHE A 308 -8.16 -28.32 -5.89
CA PHE A 308 -7.27 -27.43 -6.62
C PHE A 308 -5.97 -27.24 -5.84
N ARG A 309 -4.83 -27.48 -6.49
CA ARG A 309 -3.51 -27.48 -5.86
C ARG A 309 -2.51 -26.67 -6.67
N VAL A 310 -1.71 -25.86 -5.97
CA VAL A 310 -0.46 -25.29 -6.46
C VAL A 310 0.67 -25.85 -5.62
N SER A 311 1.69 -26.44 -6.24
CA SER A 311 2.75 -27.15 -5.52
C SER A 311 4.13 -26.92 -6.13
N TYR A 312 5.13 -26.77 -5.27
CA TYR A 312 6.53 -26.71 -5.64
C TYR A 312 7.13 -28.12 -5.56
N GLN A 313 7.84 -28.56 -6.61
CA GLN A 313 8.31 -29.95 -6.76
C GLN A 313 9.78 -30.14 -6.35
N ALA A 314 10.18 -29.58 -5.21
CA ALA A 314 11.49 -29.80 -4.62
C ALA A 314 11.42 -29.71 -3.09
N ALA A 315 12.59 -29.82 -2.43
CA ALA A 315 12.77 -29.37 -1.05
C ALA A 315 12.41 -27.87 -0.94
N PRO A 316 12.38 -27.26 0.27
CA PRO A 316 12.32 -25.81 0.41
C PRO A 316 13.33 -25.08 -0.49
N PHE A 317 13.10 -23.79 -0.74
CA PHE A 317 13.95 -23.04 -1.66
C PHE A 317 15.42 -23.11 -1.26
N ASP A 318 16.29 -23.29 -2.26
CA ASP A 318 17.73 -23.28 -2.10
C ASP A 318 18.31 -21.85 -2.16
N SER A 319 17.45 -20.85 -2.01
CA SER A 319 17.77 -19.43 -1.99
C SER A 319 16.84 -18.69 -1.04
N LYS A 320 17.19 -17.44 -0.73
CA LYS A 320 16.36 -16.51 0.06
C LYS A 320 15.16 -15.95 -0.70
N ALA A 321 14.74 -16.60 -1.79
CA ALA A 321 13.48 -16.28 -2.45
C ALA A 321 12.31 -16.46 -1.49
N VAL A 322 11.26 -15.68 -1.70
CA VAL A 322 10.01 -15.80 -0.94
C VAL A 322 8.84 -15.66 -1.89
N VAL A 323 7.90 -16.61 -1.85
CA VAL A 323 6.68 -16.57 -2.65
C VAL A 323 5.47 -16.75 -1.74
N TYR A 324 4.61 -15.72 -1.68
CA TYR A 324 3.28 -15.83 -1.11
C TYR A 324 2.29 -16.15 -2.24
N LEU A 325 1.47 -17.17 -2.04
CA LEU A 325 0.42 -17.62 -2.94
C LEU A 325 -0.92 -17.44 -2.28
N ARG A 326 -1.92 -16.97 -3.03
CA ARG A 326 -3.28 -16.84 -2.54
C ARG A 326 -4.26 -17.19 -3.64
N ALA A 327 -5.32 -17.90 -3.28
CA ALA A 327 -6.47 -18.04 -4.16
C ALA A 327 -7.60 -17.13 -3.73
N LYS A 328 -8.30 -16.57 -4.71
CA LYS A 328 -9.49 -15.74 -4.49
C LYS A 328 -10.73 -16.63 -4.44
N LEU A 329 -11.28 -16.83 -3.24
CA LEU A 329 -12.51 -17.59 -3.00
C LEU A 329 -13.74 -16.66 -2.85
N THR A 330 -14.94 -17.20 -3.08
CA THR A 330 -16.22 -16.61 -2.64
C THR A 330 -17.14 -17.64 -2.03
#